data_AF-A0A8T4SWQ3-F1
#
_entry.id   AF-A0A8T4SWQ3-F1
#
_cell.length_a   1.000
_cell.length_b   1.000
_cell.length_c   1.000
_cell.angle_alpha   90.00
_cell.angle_beta   90.00
_cell.angle_gamma   90.00
#
_symmetry.space_group_name_H-M   'P 1'
#
loop_
_entity.id
_entity.type
_entity.pdbx_description
1 polymer ?
#
loop_
_entity_poly.entity_id
_entity_poly.type
_entity_poly.pdbx_seq_one_letter_code
_entity_poly.pdbx_strand_id
1 'polypeptide(L)'
;MSDIDEIKNLPPEERLLKIKEIQEKHKKEIEEAQKLMRMSEDEIADKKRELEHVPIPQVRAVDIDQLFSEGERQVFATARFGDGDLSKKLKKEDKEKPKEEKENLEESVADAPQRARDREERHYISHLTAGQLNKEVAYIRDQRDDHGYLTGEQEERLHMLYDEGRNRVDMLHENQYHGDRNQAEEQLNAMYKSLKHLG
;
A
#
# COMPACT_ATOMS: atom_id res chain seq x y z
N MET A 1 7.78 37.83 12.85
CA MET A 1 8.57 38.68 11.92
C MET A 1 9.93 38.02 11.79
N SER A 2 10.44 37.85 10.58
CA SER A 2 11.64 37.06 10.29
C SER A 2 12.89 37.68 10.90
N ASP A 3 13.72 36.92 11.63
CA ASP A 3 15.04 37.35 12.15
C ASP A 3 15.90 38.02 11.06
N ILE A 4 15.69 37.62 9.81
CA ILE A 4 16.34 38.16 8.61
C ILE A 4 16.02 39.64 8.38
N ASP A 5 14.80 40.10 8.69
CA ASP A 5 14.40 41.50 8.47
C ASP A 5 15.01 42.43 9.52
N GLU A 6 15.27 41.94 10.72
CA GLU A 6 15.99 42.68 11.77
C GLU A 6 17.49 42.83 11.43
N ILE A 7 18.08 41.81 10.79
CA ILE A 7 19.49 41.78 10.37
C ILE A 7 19.77 42.77 9.23
N LYS A 8 18.79 43.02 8.34
CA LYS A 8 18.94 43.96 7.22
C LYS A 8 19.21 45.40 7.71
N ASN A 9 18.61 45.79 8.84
CA ASN A 9 18.72 47.15 9.38
C ASN A 9 20.01 47.42 10.18
N LEU A 10 20.85 46.41 10.41
CA LEU A 10 22.08 46.55 11.19
C LEU A 10 23.26 47.09 10.36
N PRO A 11 24.27 47.69 11.02
CA PRO A 11 25.55 47.99 10.40
C PRO A 11 26.20 46.73 9.78
N PRO A 12 26.99 46.87 8.70
CA PRO A 12 27.57 45.72 8.00
C PRO A 12 28.37 44.75 8.89
N GLU A 13 29.14 45.28 9.85
CA GLU A 13 29.96 44.48 10.76
C GLU A 13 29.10 43.65 11.73
N GLU A 14 28.09 44.28 12.34
CA GLU A 14 27.14 43.61 13.24
C GLU A 14 26.26 42.60 12.49
N ARG A 15 25.91 42.91 11.24
CA ARG A 15 25.17 42.01 10.35
C ARG A 15 25.94 40.70 10.14
N LEU A 16 27.23 40.78 9.86
CA LEU A 16 28.08 39.60 9.64
C LEU A 16 28.22 38.74 10.90
N LEU A 17 28.37 39.37 12.07
CA LEU A 17 28.42 38.67 13.36
C LEU A 17 27.12 37.90 13.62
N LYS A 18 25.96 38.56 13.51
CA LYS A 18 24.66 37.90 13.72
C LYS A 18 24.40 36.79 12.70
N ILE A 19 24.77 36.97 11.44
CA ILE A 19 24.61 35.92 10.42
C ILE A 19 25.44 34.69 10.79
N LYS A 20 26.68 34.85 11.27
CA LYS A 20 27.51 33.73 11.72
C LYS A 20 26.91 33.02 12.93
N GLU A 21 26.41 33.76 13.91
CA GLU A 21 25.75 33.17 15.08
C GLU A 21 24.51 32.35 14.68
N ILE A 22 23.69 32.86 13.77
CA ILE A 22 22.52 32.14 13.25
C ILE A 22 22.95 30.90 12.47
N GLN A 23 23.98 31.00 11.64
CA GLN A 23 24.54 29.84 10.93
C GLN A 23 25.02 28.75 11.89
N GLU A 24 25.71 29.11 12.97
CA GLU A 24 26.14 28.14 13.97
C GLU A 24 24.96 27.50 14.72
N LYS A 25 23.94 28.30 15.08
CA LYS A 25 22.72 27.77 15.71
C LYS A 25 22.01 26.78 14.81
N HIS A 26 21.74 27.17 13.56
CA HIS A 26 21.09 26.29 12.60
C HIS A 26 21.92 25.03 12.34
N LYS A 27 23.25 25.13 12.29
CA LYS A 27 24.11 23.95 12.14
C LYS A 27 23.90 22.96 13.30
N LYS A 28 23.88 23.44 14.54
CA LYS A 28 23.63 22.59 15.72
C LYS A 28 22.23 21.99 15.70
N GLU A 29 21.21 22.78 15.36
CA GLU A 29 19.83 22.30 15.25
C GLU A 29 19.69 21.20 14.18
N ILE A 30 20.37 21.35 13.04
CA ILE A 30 20.40 20.34 11.97
C ILE A 30 21.10 19.07 12.46
N GLU A 31 22.24 19.18 13.14
CA GLU A 31 22.96 18.03 13.69
C GLU A 31 22.13 17.27 14.74
N GLU A 32 21.43 17.99 15.62
CA GLU A 32 20.52 17.39 16.61
C GLU A 32 19.32 16.70 15.95
N ALA A 33 18.70 17.35 14.96
CA ALA A 33 17.60 16.77 14.19
C ALA A 33 18.03 15.50 13.46
N GLN A 34 19.21 15.49 12.82
CA GLN A 34 19.77 14.31 12.16
C GLN A 34 20.03 13.17 13.14
N LYS A 35 20.54 13.49 14.34
CA LYS A 35 20.75 12.49 15.39
C LYS A 35 19.42 11.87 15.83
N LEU A 36 18.39 12.68 16.05
CA LEU A 36 17.05 12.21 16.42
C LEU A 36 16.41 11.35 15.33
N MET A 37 16.57 11.74 14.05
CA MET A 37 16.12 10.93 12.92
C MET A 37 16.76 9.54 12.95
N ARG A 38 18.09 9.49 13.07
CA ARG A 38 18.82 8.21 13.10
C ARG A 38 18.40 7.32 14.28
N MET A 39 18.27 7.89 15.47
CA MET A 39 17.79 7.15 16.64
C MET A 39 16.38 6.61 16.41
N SER A 40 15.50 7.39 15.78
CA SER A 40 14.12 6.97 15.48
C SER A 40 14.09 5.85 14.43
N GLU A 41 14.94 5.91 13.41
CA GLU A 41 15.07 4.85 12.39
C GLU A 41 15.52 3.53 13.02
N ASP A 42 16.53 3.58 13.90
CA ASP A 42 17.02 2.41 14.64
C ASP A 42 15.92 1.81 15.53
N GLU A 43 15.19 2.65 16.30
CA GLU A 43 14.07 2.19 17.14
C GLU A 43 12.94 1.52 16.34
N ILE A 44 12.61 2.05 15.15
CA ILE A 44 11.61 1.45 14.27
C ILE A 44 12.09 0.08 13.77
N ALA A 45 13.36 -0.02 13.37
CA ALA A 45 13.92 -1.27 12.88
C ALA A 45 13.93 -2.35 13.96
N ASP A 46 14.30 -2.00 15.20
CA ASP A 46 14.32 -2.95 16.31
C ASP A 46 12.93 -3.43 16.70
N LYS A 47 11.93 -2.53 16.77
CA LYS A 47 10.52 -2.94 17.01
C LYS A 47 9.99 -3.90 15.95
N LYS A 48 10.37 -3.71 14.68
CA LYS A 48 9.98 -4.64 13.61
C LYS A 48 10.57 -6.02 13.82
N ARG A 49 11.87 -6.10 14.15
CA ARG A 49 12.54 -7.38 14.46
C ARG A 49 11.90 -8.08 15.65
N GLU A 50 11.55 -7.33 16.70
CA GLU A 50 10.85 -7.89 17.86
C GLU A 50 9.52 -8.53 17.45
N LEU A 51 8.71 -7.84 16.64
CA LEU A 51 7.42 -8.35 16.16
C LEU A 51 7.55 -9.58 15.26
N GLU A 52 8.57 -9.64 14.41
CA GLU A 52 8.86 -10.82 13.57
C GLU A 52 9.18 -12.07 14.40
N HIS A 53 9.75 -11.89 15.60
CA HIS A 53 10.09 -12.98 16.50
C HIS A 53 8.95 -13.38 17.45
N VAL A 54 7.82 -12.65 17.47
CA VAL A 54 6.66 -13.06 18.25
C VAL A 54 6.01 -14.27 17.58
N PRO A 55 5.97 -15.45 18.24
CA PRO A 55 5.38 -16.63 17.65
C PRO A 55 3.87 -16.44 17.50
N ILE A 56 3.34 -16.69 16.29
CA ILE A 56 1.91 -16.66 16.03
C ILE A 56 1.25 -17.81 16.80
N PRO A 57 0.24 -17.55 17.66
CA PRO A 57 -0.47 -18.59 18.36
C PRO A 57 -1.12 -19.57 17.38
N GLN A 58 -0.74 -20.84 17.46
CA GLN A 58 -1.41 -21.89 16.70
C GLN A 58 -2.75 -22.19 17.38
N VAL A 59 -3.84 -21.70 16.81
CA VAL A 59 -5.19 -22.15 17.18
C VAL A 59 -5.37 -23.60 16.76
N ARG A 60 -5.85 -24.45 17.67
CA ARG A 60 -6.21 -25.83 17.34
C ARG A 60 -7.34 -25.80 16.33
N ALA A 61 -7.22 -26.59 15.26
CA ALA A 61 -8.32 -26.83 14.35
C ALA A 61 -9.50 -27.39 15.15
N VAL A 62 -10.56 -26.60 15.28
CA VAL A 62 -11.81 -27.05 15.87
C VAL A 62 -12.48 -27.93 14.83
N ASP A 63 -12.91 -29.12 15.25
CA ASP A 63 -13.67 -30.02 14.40
C ASP A 63 -15.01 -29.35 14.05
N ILE A 64 -15.10 -28.83 12.81
CA ILE A 64 -16.25 -28.05 12.33
C ILE A 64 -17.51 -28.91 12.36
N ASP A 65 -17.38 -30.23 12.22
CA ASP A 65 -18.51 -31.14 12.34
C ASP A 65 -19.13 -31.06 13.73
N GLN A 66 -18.34 -30.92 14.80
CA GLN A 66 -18.88 -30.83 16.16
C GLN A 66 -19.61 -29.51 16.46
N LEU A 67 -19.49 -28.50 15.60
CA LEU A 67 -20.12 -27.19 15.79
C LEU A 67 -21.59 -27.16 15.36
N PHE A 68 -22.02 -28.10 14.52
CA PHE A 68 -23.39 -28.12 13.97
C PHE A 68 -24.13 -29.40 14.32
N SER A 69 -25.36 -29.24 14.79
CA SER A 69 -26.29 -30.36 14.97
C SER A 69 -26.67 -30.98 13.62
N GLU A 70 -27.07 -32.25 13.61
CA GLU A 70 -27.47 -32.96 12.39
C GLU A 70 -28.60 -32.24 11.63
N GLY A 71 -29.53 -31.60 12.37
CA GLY A 71 -30.61 -30.81 11.79
C GLY A 71 -30.12 -29.55 11.09
N GLU A 72 -29.19 -28.80 11.69
CA GLU A 72 -28.61 -27.60 11.08
C GLU A 72 -27.79 -27.95 9.83
N ARG A 73 -27.05 -29.07 9.87
CA ARG A 73 -26.33 -29.58 8.70
C ARG A 73 -27.27 -29.92 7.56
N GLN A 74 -28.42 -30.53 7.84
CA GLN A 74 -29.42 -30.83 6.82
C GLN A 74 -30.05 -29.58 6.23
N VAL A 75 -30.37 -28.57 7.05
CA VAL A 75 -30.90 -27.29 6.57
C VAL A 75 -29.89 -26.60 5.66
N PHE A 76 -28.62 -26.55 6.08
CA PHE A 76 -27.54 -26.00 5.26
C PHE A 76 -27.32 -26.79 3.96
N ALA A 77 -27.26 -28.12 4.04
CA ALA A 77 -27.06 -28.98 2.88
C ALA A 77 -28.21 -28.84 1.87
N THR A 78 -29.45 -28.73 2.35
CA THR A 78 -30.63 -28.55 1.50
C THR A 78 -30.63 -27.15 0.86
N ALA A 79 -30.31 -26.10 1.63
CA ALA A 79 -30.24 -24.73 1.11
C ALA A 79 -29.13 -24.53 0.07
N ARG A 80 -27.98 -25.19 0.26
CA ARG A 80 -26.81 -25.05 -0.61
C ARG A 80 -26.83 -26.00 -1.81
N PHE A 81 -27.35 -27.22 -1.65
CA PHE A 81 -27.22 -28.29 -2.65
C PHE A 81 -28.55 -28.85 -3.16
N GLY A 82 -29.70 -28.33 -2.70
CA GLY A 82 -31.04 -28.63 -3.22
C GLY A 82 -31.62 -29.99 -2.80
N ASP A 83 -30.78 -31.01 -2.57
CA ASP A 83 -31.18 -32.34 -2.09
C ASP A 83 -30.40 -32.70 -0.81
N GLY A 84 -31.11 -32.84 0.30
CA GLY A 84 -30.59 -33.04 1.66
C GLY A 84 -29.95 -34.41 1.97
N ASP A 85 -29.41 -35.13 0.97
CA ASP A 85 -28.82 -36.46 1.17
C ASP A 85 -27.30 -36.45 0.87
N LEU A 86 -26.51 -36.18 1.92
CA LEU A 86 -25.04 -36.21 1.90
C LEU A 86 -24.47 -37.62 1.62
N SER A 87 -25.25 -38.68 1.85
CA SER A 87 -24.76 -40.06 1.82
C SER A 87 -24.49 -40.61 0.42
N LYS A 88 -25.13 -40.05 -0.61
CA LYS A 88 -25.00 -40.51 -2.00
C LYS A 88 -23.80 -39.93 -2.75
N LYS A 89 -23.26 -38.79 -2.34
CA LYS A 89 -22.15 -38.12 -3.04
C LYS A 89 -20.76 -38.50 -2.52
N LEU A 90 -20.64 -38.99 -1.28
CA LEU A 90 -19.36 -39.36 -0.66
C LEU A 90 -18.76 -40.72 -1.10
N LYS A 91 -19.48 -41.54 -1.89
CA LYS A 91 -19.05 -42.91 -2.23
C LYS A 91 -18.34 -43.09 -3.60
N LYS A 92 -18.02 -42.02 -4.33
CA LYS A 92 -17.52 -42.13 -5.71
C LYS A 92 -16.08 -41.71 -5.98
N GLU A 93 -15.28 -41.35 -4.98
CA GLU A 93 -13.92 -40.85 -5.23
C GLU A 93 -12.84 -41.61 -4.46
N ASP A 94 -12.81 -42.94 -4.60
CA ASP A 94 -11.62 -43.74 -4.34
C ASP A 94 -11.22 -44.50 -5.61
N LYS A 95 -10.56 -43.79 -6.53
CA LYS A 95 -9.48 -44.34 -7.38
C LYS A 95 -8.87 -43.26 -8.29
N GLU A 96 -7.54 -43.31 -8.31
CA GLU A 96 -6.58 -42.65 -9.21
C GLU A 96 -6.20 -41.20 -8.91
N LYS A 97 -4.98 -41.06 -8.35
CA LYS A 97 -4.20 -39.83 -8.36
C LYS A 97 -3.76 -39.51 -9.79
N PRO A 98 -3.84 -38.24 -10.17
CA PRO A 98 -2.67 -37.51 -10.62
C PRO A 98 -2.29 -36.48 -9.55
N LYS A 99 -0.99 -36.31 -9.32
CA LYS A 99 -0.47 -35.11 -8.63
C LYS A 99 -0.66 -33.94 -9.60
N GLU A 100 -1.71 -33.17 -9.40
CA GLU A 100 -1.76 -31.78 -9.83
C GLU A 100 -1.95 -30.94 -8.57
N GLU A 101 -1.12 -29.91 -8.45
CA GLU A 101 -1.22 -28.87 -7.43
C GLU A 101 -2.64 -28.29 -7.50
N LYS A 102 -3.46 -28.61 -6.52
CA LYS A 102 -4.75 -27.96 -6.32
C LYS A 102 -4.46 -26.57 -5.75
N GLU A 103 -4.21 -25.60 -6.62
CA GLU A 103 -4.61 -24.23 -6.33
C GLU A 103 -6.10 -24.25 -5.98
N ASN A 104 -6.46 -23.56 -4.90
CA ASN A 104 -7.81 -23.53 -4.35
C ASN A 104 -8.80 -22.96 -5.38
N LEU A 105 -9.48 -23.84 -6.10
CA LEU A 105 -10.51 -23.47 -7.09
C LEU A 105 -11.73 -22.77 -6.46
N GLU A 106 -11.96 -22.93 -5.15
CA GLU A 106 -13.09 -22.30 -4.44
C GLU A 106 -12.82 -20.83 -4.07
N GLU A 107 -11.56 -20.41 -3.95
CA GLU A 107 -11.17 -19.00 -3.76
C GLU A 107 -11.18 -18.22 -5.09
N SER A 108 -11.43 -18.90 -6.22
CA SER A 108 -11.40 -18.32 -7.56
C SER A 108 -12.75 -17.78 -8.04
N VAL A 109 -13.88 -18.23 -7.48
CA VAL A 109 -15.21 -17.91 -8.04
C VAL A 109 -15.84 -16.66 -7.42
N ALA A 110 -15.64 -16.41 -6.13
CA ALA A 110 -16.18 -15.20 -5.46
C ALA A 110 -15.42 -13.92 -5.88
N ASP A 111 -14.14 -14.08 -6.19
CA ASP A 111 -13.21 -13.00 -6.51
C ASP A 111 -13.03 -12.78 -8.02
N ALA A 112 -13.55 -13.70 -8.87
CA ALA A 112 -13.48 -13.60 -10.32
C ALA A 112 -13.94 -12.24 -10.89
N PRO A 113 -15.07 -11.64 -10.44
CA PRO A 113 -15.49 -10.34 -10.96
C PRO A 113 -14.59 -9.17 -10.51
N GLN A 114 -14.03 -9.23 -9.30
CA GLN A 114 -13.06 -8.22 -8.82
C GLN A 114 -11.74 -8.34 -9.57
N ARG A 115 -11.15 -9.54 -9.64
CA ARG A 115 -9.91 -9.78 -10.38
C ARG A 115 -10.01 -9.44 -11.87
N ALA A 116 -11.19 -9.63 -12.47
CA ALA A 116 -11.44 -9.21 -13.85
C ALA A 116 -11.44 -7.68 -13.99
N ARG A 117 -12.10 -6.96 -13.07
CA ARG A 117 -12.07 -5.48 -13.00
C ARG A 117 -10.66 -4.95 -12.76
N ASP A 118 -9.94 -5.50 -11.78
CA ASP A 118 -8.58 -5.06 -11.47
C ASP A 118 -7.64 -5.27 -12.66
N ARG A 119 -7.84 -6.36 -13.41
CA ARG A 119 -7.08 -6.63 -14.64
C ARG A 119 -7.40 -5.62 -15.73
N GLU A 120 -8.68 -5.28 -15.95
CA GLU A 120 -9.09 -4.24 -16.89
C GLU A 120 -8.55 -2.87 -16.48
N GLU A 121 -8.57 -2.56 -15.19
CA GLU A 121 -8.11 -1.30 -14.65
C GLU A 121 -6.58 -1.15 -14.74
N ARG A 122 -5.82 -2.20 -14.41
CA ARG A 122 -4.37 -2.24 -14.67
C ARG A 122 -4.05 -2.05 -16.14
N HIS A 123 -4.83 -2.68 -17.03
CA HIS A 123 -4.67 -2.50 -18.47
C HIS A 123 -5.00 -1.06 -18.89
N TYR A 124 -6.01 -0.42 -18.32
CA TYR A 124 -6.31 0.99 -18.58
C TYR A 124 -5.18 1.90 -18.10
N ILE A 125 -4.71 1.71 -16.87
CA ILE A 125 -3.66 2.51 -16.23
C ILE A 125 -2.35 2.44 -17.00
N SER A 126 -1.95 1.27 -17.49
CA SER A 126 -0.70 1.11 -18.25
C SER A 126 -0.69 1.90 -19.57
N HIS A 127 -1.86 2.18 -20.15
CA HIS A 127 -2.00 2.97 -21.37
C HIS A 127 -2.13 4.48 -21.11
N LEU A 128 -2.24 4.92 -19.85
CA LEU A 128 -2.31 6.35 -19.54
C LEU A 128 -0.99 7.04 -19.86
N THR A 129 -1.05 8.24 -20.42
CA THR A 129 0.15 9.10 -20.48
C THR A 129 0.56 9.56 -19.08
N ALA A 130 1.82 9.99 -18.88
CA ALA A 130 2.26 10.54 -17.60
C ALA A 130 1.36 11.70 -17.13
N GLY A 131 0.94 12.58 -18.04
CA GLY A 131 0.03 13.67 -17.72
C GLY A 131 -1.35 13.19 -17.27
N GLN A 132 -1.88 12.09 -17.82
CA GLN A 132 -3.16 11.52 -17.40
C GLN A 132 -3.05 10.77 -16.07
N LEU A 133 -1.95 10.02 -15.87
CA LEU A 133 -1.66 9.34 -14.61
C LEU A 133 -1.71 10.33 -13.43
N ASN A 134 -1.08 11.50 -13.58
CA ASN A 134 -1.11 12.55 -12.55
C ASN A 134 -2.50 13.16 -12.33
N LYS A 135 -3.31 13.28 -13.39
CA LYS A 135 -4.68 13.78 -13.26
C LYS A 135 -5.55 12.83 -12.46
N GLU A 136 -5.41 11.52 -12.68
CA GLU A 136 -6.14 10.50 -11.91
C GLU A 136 -5.74 10.53 -10.43
N VAL A 137 -4.44 10.64 -10.14
CA VAL A 137 -3.95 10.78 -8.75
C VAL A 137 -4.48 12.06 -8.10
N ALA A 138 -4.44 13.19 -8.82
CA ALA A 138 -4.96 14.46 -8.32
C ALA A 138 -6.47 14.38 -8.06
N TYR A 139 -7.23 13.72 -8.93
CA TYR A 139 -8.66 13.50 -8.77
C TYR A 139 -8.97 12.68 -7.51
N ILE A 140 -8.28 11.56 -7.30
CA ILE A 140 -8.45 10.73 -6.10
C ILE A 140 -8.13 11.54 -4.82
N ARG A 141 -7.10 12.38 -4.88
CA ARG A 141 -6.73 13.25 -3.76
C ARG A 141 -7.79 14.33 -3.47
N ASP A 142 -8.37 14.94 -4.49
CA ASP A 142 -9.43 15.94 -4.36
C ASP A 142 -10.66 15.33 -3.67
N GLN A 143 -11.05 14.11 -4.07
CA GLN A 143 -12.14 13.38 -3.43
C GLN A 143 -11.86 13.05 -1.96
N ARG A 144 -10.60 12.79 -1.60
CA ARG A 144 -10.20 12.63 -0.19
C ARG A 144 -10.36 13.93 0.57
N ASP A 145 -9.94 15.05 -0.01
CA ASP A 145 -9.99 16.35 0.66
C ASP A 145 -11.47 16.79 0.89
N ASP A 146 -12.41 16.32 0.05
CA ASP A 146 -13.85 16.49 0.22
C ASP A 146 -14.48 15.60 1.32
N HIS A 147 -14.10 14.31 1.38
CA HIS A 147 -14.71 13.33 2.30
C HIS A 147 -13.93 13.08 3.60
N GLY A 148 -12.67 13.51 3.64
CA GLY A 148 -11.73 13.30 4.74
C GLY A 148 -11.07 11.91 4.77
N TYR A 149 -11.46 10.99 3.89
CA TYR A 149 -10.93 9.62 3.80
C TYR A 149 -11.02 9.08 2.36
N LEU A 150 -10.23 8.04 2.05
CA LEU A 150 -10.38 7.27 0.82
C LEU A 150 -11.23 6.02 1.07
N THR A 151 -11.98 5.62 0.05
CA THR A 151 -12.61 4.30 -0.02
C THR A 151 -11.57 3.23 -0.39
N GLY A 152 -11.80 1.97 -0.04
CA GLY A 152 -10.88 0.88 -0.37
C GLY A 152 -10.60 0.76 -1.88
N GLU A 153 -11.61 1.02 -2.72
CA GLU A 153 -11.45 1.04 -4.19
C GLU A 153 -10.54 2.19 -4.65
N GLN A 154 -10.65 3.38 -4.03
CA GLN A 154 -9.77 4.50 -4.33
C GLN A 154 -8.33 4.27 -3.83
N GLU A 155 -8.17 3.61 -2.68
CA GLU A 155 -6.84 3.22 -2.18
C GLU A 155 -6.17 2.22 -3.10
N GLU A 156 -6.89 1.16 -3.50
CA GLU A 156 -6.39 0.14 -4.41
C GLU A 156 -6.03 0.73 -5.78
N ARG A 157 -6.88 1.62 -6.30
CA ARG A 157 -6.62 2.37 -7.54
C ARG A 157 -5.39 3.28 -7.42
N LEU A 158 -5.21 3.96 -6.28
CA LEU A 158 -4.04 4.79 -6.03
C LEU A 158 -2.74 3.95 -5.97
N HIS A 159 -2.81 2.76 -5.38
CA HIS A 159 -1.71 1.79 -5.40
C HIS A 159 -1.36 1.36 -6.83
N MET A 160 -2.35 1.02 -7.66
CA MET A 160 -2.12 0.66 -9.06
C MET A 160 -1.48 1.80 -9.87
N LEU A 161 -1.92 3.05 -9.66
CA LEU A 161 -1.33 4.23 -10.29
C LEU A 161 0.11 4.48 -9.86
N TYR A 162 0.42 4.25 -8.58
CA TYR A 162 1.77 4.39 -8.04
C TYR A 162 2.73 3.35 -8.62
N ASP A 163 2.32 2.08 -8.69
CA ASP A 163 3.14 1.00 -9.27
C ASP A 163 3.47 1.28 -10.74
N GLU A 164 2.50 1.78 -11.51
CA GLU A 164 2.72 2.18 -12.90
C GLU A 164 3.68 3.37 -13.01
N GLY A 165 3.55 4.38 -12.12
CA GLY A 165 4.47 5.49 -12.05
C GLY A 165 5.91 5.04 -11.75
N ARG A 166 6.06 4.07 -10.84
CA ARG A 166 7.36 3.48 -10.48
C ARG A 166 7.99 2.74 -11.65
N ASN A 167 7.22 1.88 -12.32
CA ASN A 167 7.68 1.14 -13.49
C ASN A 167 8.21 2.08 -14.59
N ARG A 168 7.58 3.24 -14.79
CA ARG A 168 8.03 4.24 -15.79
C ARG A 168 9.34 4.90 -15.42
N VAL A 169 9.55 5.20 -14.13
CA VAL A 169 10.83 5.70 -13.64
C VAL A 169 11.92 4.65 -13.85
N ASP A 170 11.63 3.39 -13.55
CA ASP A 170 12.55 2.28 -13.79
C ASP A 170 12.89 2.13 -15.30
N MET A 171 11.89 2.21 -16.19
CA MET A 171 12.10 2.18 -17.65
C MET A 171 12.88 3.40 -18.17
N LEU A 172 12.75 4.57 -17.52
CA LEU A 172 13.56 5.77 -17.81
C LEU A 172 15.02 5.57 -17.39
N HIS A 173 15.27 4.90 -16.25
CA HIS A 173 16.63 4.54 -15.83
C HIS A 173 17.30 3.58 -16.82
N GLU A 174 16.53 2.70 -17.45
CA GLU A 174 17.01 1.73 -18.43
C GLU A 174 17.07 2.26 -19.88
N ASN A 175 16.79 3.55 -20.11
CA ASN A 175 16.65 4.18 -21.44
C ASN A 175 15.59 3.49 -22.35
N GLN A 176 14.65 2.75 -21.79
CA GLN A 176 13.56 2.08 -22.51
C GLN A 176 12.32 2.98 -22.67
N TYR A 177 12.32 4.15 -22.03
CA TYR A 177 11.28 5.16 -22.14
C TYR A 177 11.89 6.51 -22.51
N HIS A 178 11.19 7.31 -23.31
CA HIS A 178 11.62 8.66 -23.68
C HIS A 178 10.77 9.69 -22.94
N GLY A 179 11.36 10.33 -21.93
CA GLY A 179 10.70 11.34 -21.09
C GLY A 179 11.69 12.09 -20.19
N ASP A 180 11.20 13.15 -19.54
CA ASP A 180 12.00 13.89 -18.55
C ASP A 180 12.05 13.10 -17.24
N ARG A 181 13.23 12.56 -16.94
CA ARG A 181 13.49 11.76 -15.74
C ARG A 181 13.22 12.52 -14.45
N ASN A 182 13.60 13.79 -14.37
CA ASN A 182 13.40 14.58 -13.16
C ASN A 182 11.91 14.80 -12.91
N GLN A 183 11.15 15.04 -13.98
CA GLN A 183 9.71 15.22 -13.91
C GLN A 183 9.00 13.92 -13.49
N ALA A 184 9.43 12.75 -13.98
CA ALA A 184 8.86 11.46 -13.61
C ALA A 184 9.16 11.09 -12.15
N GLU A 185 10.40 11.33 -11.68
CA GLU A 185 10.79 11.12 -10.28
C GLU A 185 10.02 12.06 -9.32
N GLU A 186 9.79 13.31 -9.70
CA GLU A 186 9.00 14.27 -8.91
C GLU A 186 7.52 13.86 -8.82
N GLN A 187 6.95 13.38 -9.93
CA GLN A 187 5.58 12.85 -9.97
C GLN A 187 5.42 11.61 -9.10
N LEU A 188 6.36 10.67 -9.19
CA LEU A 188 6.36 9.46 -8.35
C LEU A 188 6.43 9.82 -6.86
N ASN A 189 7.26 10.80 -6.50
CA ASN A 189 7.34 11.29 -5.12
C ASN A 189 6.04 11.94 -4.64
N ALA A 190 5.30 12.64 -5.51
CA ALA A 190 3.99 13.20 -5.16
C ALA A 190 2.95 12.10 -4.92
N MET A 191 2.97 11.04 -5.74
CA MET A 191 2.12 9.85 -5.56
C MET A 191 2.47 9.12 -4.26
N TYR A 192 3.75 8.91 -3.98
CA TYR A 192 4.23 8.29 -2.74
C TYR A 192 3.77 9.05 -1.49
N LYS A 193 3.87 10.40 -1.51
CA LYS A 193 3.37 11.23 -0.40
C LYS A 193 1.87 11.04 -0.19
N SER A 194 1.11 10.90 -1.27
CA SER A 194 -0.34 10.70 -1.21
C SER A 194 -0.68 9.36 -0.55
N LEU A 195 0.11 8.31 -0.82
CA LEU A 195 -0.01 7.01 -0.16
C LEU A 195 0.44 7.04 1.31
N LYS A 196 1.51 7.76 1.63
CA LYS A 196 2.06 7.83 3.00
C LYS A 196 1.11 8.51 3.99
N HIS A 197 0.21 9.36 3.52
CA HIS A 197 -0.80 10.02 4.35
C HIS A 197 -2.07 9.18 4.56
N LEU A 198 -2.10 7.91 4.12
CA LEU A 198 -3.22 6.98 4.34
C LEU A 198 -3.07 6.10 5.59
N GLY A 199 -1.91 6.11 6.26
CA GLY A 199 -1.66 5.42 7.54
C GLY A 199 -1.33 6.38 8.66
#